data_AF-A0A1E4FU95-F1
#
_entry.id   AF-A0A1E4FU95-F1
#
_cell.length_a   1.000
_cell.length_b   1.000
_cell.length_c   1.000
_cell.angle_alpha   90.00
_cell.angle_beta   90.00
_cell.angle_gamma   90.00
#
_symmetry.space_group_name_H-M   'P 1'
#
loop_
_entity.id
_entity.type
_entity.pdbx_description
1 polymer ?
#
loop_
_entity_poly.entity_id
_entity_poly.type
_entity_poly.pdbx_seq_one_letter_code
_entity_poly.pdbx_strand_id
1 'polypeptide(L)'
;MTRRWLSLLFFLLVARLSARESGLSWASDGQNIMLSWSHHEGKQIRIYRSTQPFLQEDLKDPTFPIANLGLFEGTAYLDNRLAPGATYYYAGETDDGWWYQANPASVPPQRLPEAVPDAWILIDKLQYCLEVHSHGEMVKRYPVSFGSGAHKRKLRQDRASTPEGRYLISGRQPKAKWHKAFDINYPTSVDKARLKLLAPGQDIGGEIQIHGGGIDDNWTWGCIGMRNADIDELFRHPEIGRDTVVWIVGKELTYADLESDESAEWVDPLELGAWQRSQGLPVTCIQDQASRTRMAR
;
A
#
# COMPACT_ATOMS: atom_id res chain seq x y z
N MET A 1 13.20 0.25 31.11
CA MET A 1 12.40 -0.82 30.46
C MET A 1 10.97 -0.32 30.35
N THR A 2 10.61 0.19 29.18
CA THR A 2 9.44 1.06 28.96
C THR A 2 8.15 0.26 28.77
N ARG A 3 6.99 0.86 29.10
CA ARG A 3 5.63 0.29 29.02
C ARG A 3 5.34 -0.52 27.74
N ARG A 4 5.97 -0.20 26.60
CA ARG A 4 5.88 -0.95 25.34
C ARG A 4 6.25 -2.43 25.45
N TRP A 5 7.27 -2.78 26.24
CA TRP A 5 7.72 -4.17 26.39
C TRP A 5 6.79 -5.01 27.26
N LEU A 6 6.19 -4.40 28.29
CA LEU A 6 5.19 -5.05 29.14
C LEU A 6 3.89 -5.32 28.37
N SER A 7 3.47 -4.38 27.51
CA SER A 7 2.32 -4.60 26.61
C SER A 7 2.59 -5.74 25.64
N LEU A 8 3.76 -5.78 24.99
CA LEU A 8 4.09 -6.84 24.02
C LEU A 8 4.12 -8.24 24.65
N LEU A 9 4.68 -8.37 25.86
CA LEU A 9 4.69 -9.65 26.60
C LEU A 9 3.30 -10.10 27.05
N PHE A 10 2.43 -9.17 27.45
CA PHE A 10 1.05 -9.47 27.79
C PHE A 10 0.26 -9.90 26.54
N PHE A 11 0.49 -9.25 25.40
CA PHE A 11 -0.08 -9.60 24.10
C PHE A 11 0.27 -11.02 23.65
N LEU A 12 1.54 -11.40 23.79
CA LEU A 12 2.01 -12.75 23.46
C LEU A 12 1.34 -13.84 24.32
N LEU A 13 1.00 -13.53 25.57
CA LEU A 13 0.35 -14.48 26.48
C LEU A 13 -1.13 -14.70 26.11
N VAL A 14 -1.86 -13.62 25.79
CA VAL A 14 -3.28 -13.69 25.40
C VAL A 14 -3.45 -14.41 24.07
N ALA A 15 -2.60 -14.12 23.07
CA ALA A 15 -2.68 -14.75 21.76
C ALA A 15 -2.37 -16.26 21.80
N ARG A 16 -1.51 -16.72 22.71
CA ARG A 16 -1.25 -18.15 22.94
C ARG A 16 -2.44 -18.90 23.54
N LEU A 17 -3.32 -18.22 24.28
CA LEU A 17 -4.47 -18.85 24.93
C LEU A 17 -5.68 -18.98 23.98
N SER A 18 -5.84 -18.10 22.97
CA SER A 18 -6.93 -18.15 22.00
C SER A 18 -6.74 -19.16 20.86
N ALA A 19 -5.50 -19.62 20.62
CA ALA A 19 -5.15 -20.50 19.51
C ALA A 19 -5.68 -21.96 19.64
N ARG A 20 -6.47 -22.27 20.67
CA ARG A 20 -6.91 -23.65 20.96
C ARG A 20 -8.08 -24.15 20.10
N GLU A 21 -8.79 -23.31 19.34
CA GLU A 21 -9.99 -23.75 18.59
C GLU A 21 -10.06 -23.32 17.11
N SER A 22 -9.14 -22.49 16.62
CA SER A 22 -9.04 -22.12 15.20
C SER A 22 -7.57 -21.84 14.88
N GLY A 23 -7.02 -22.49 13.85
CA GLY A 23 -5.57 -22.49 13.61
C GLY A 23 -4.95 -21.10 13.38
N LEU A 24 -5.75 -20.07 13.08
CA LEU A 24 -5.35 -18.67 13.02
C LEU A 24 -6.28 -17.82 13.91
N SER A 25 -5.71 -17.06 14.83
CA SER A 25 -6.42 -16.14 15.72
C SER A 25 -5.71 -14.79 15.81
N TRP A 26 -6.33 -13.80 16.45
CA TRP A 26 -5.70 -12.49 16.64
C TRP A 26 -6.03 -11.84 17.99
N ALA A 27 -5.16 -10.92 18.39
CA ALA A 27 -5.39 -9.94 19.46
C ALA A 27 -5.05 -8.54 18.96
N SER A 28 -5.71 -7.49 19.47
CA SER A 28 -5.47 -6.10 19.06
C SER A 28 -5.31 -5.16 20.24
N ASP A 29 -4.41 -4.17 20.12
CA ASP A 29 -4.25 -3.05 21.04
C ASP A 29 -5.03 -1.80 20.60
N GLY A 30 -5.86 -1.92 19.56
CA GLY A 30 -6.62 -0.83 18.96
C GLY A 30 -5.91 -0.14 17.79
N GLN A 31 -4.62 -0.38 17.56
CA GLN A 31 -3.87 0.17 16.41
C GLN A 31 -3.13 -0.90 15.61
N ASN A 32 -2.80 -2.00 16.26
CA ASN A 32 -2.09 -3.14 15.71
C ASN A 32 -2.91 -4.41 15.90
N ILE A 33 -2.69 -5.40 15.05
CA ILE A 33 -3.25 -6.74 15.16
C ILE A 33 -2.10 -7.73 15.22
N MET A 34 -2.00 -8.45 16.34
CA MET A 34 -1.12 -9.60 16.47
C MET A 34 -1.88 -10.84 16.03
N LEU A 35 -1.53 -11.38 14.87
CA LEU A 35 -1.96 -12.70 14.43
C LEU A 35 -1.13 -13.77 15.11
N SER A 36 -1.76 -14.90 15.43
CA SER A 36 -1.08 -16.05 16.04
C SER A 36 -1.68 -17.38 15.58
N TRP A 37 -0.82 -18.35 15.40
CA TRP A 37 -1.14 -19.71 14.97
C TRP A 37 -0.27 -20.73 15.73
N SER A 38 -0.84 -21.90 16.02
CA SER A 38 -0.18 -22.92 16.84
C SER A 38 -0.18 -24.32 16.24
N HIS A 39 -0.82 -24.50 15.08
CA HIS A 39 -0.78 -25.77 14.35
C HIS A 39 0.37 -25.73 13.34
N HIS A 40 1.08 -26.87 13.19
CA HIS A 40 2.20 -27.09 12.28
C HIS A 40 3.56 -26.49 12.71
N GLU A 41 4.11 -26.97 13.84
CA GLU A 41 5.51 -26.68 14.21
C GLU A 41 6.46 -26.99 13.04
N GLY A 42 7.27 -26.01 12.66
CA GLY A 42 8.24 -26.11 11.57
C GLY A 42 7.70 -25.83 10.16
N LYS A 43 6.43 -25.43 10.01
CA LYS A 43 5.85 -25.05 8.72
C LYS A 43 5.76 -23.54 8.54
N GLN A 44 5.79 -23.12 7.28
CA GLN A 44 5.59 -21.73 6.89
C GLN A 44 4.11 -21.50 6.60
N ILE A 45 3.61 -20.32 6.99
CA ILE A 45 2.24 -19.89 6.70
C ILE A 45 2.25 -18.60 5.88
N ARG A 46 1.48 -18.57 4.81
CA ARG A 46 1.23 -17.37 4.02
C ARG A 46 0.00 -16.67 4.55
N ILE A 47 0.11 -15.39 4.88
CA ILE A 47 -1.00 -14.61 5.43
C ILE A 47 -1.58 -13.69 4.37
N TYR A 48 -2.91 -13.66 4.29
CA TYR A 48 -3.68 -12.79 3.43
C TYR A 48 -4.59 -11.89 4.26
N ARG A 49 -4.89 -10.70 3.74
CA ARG A 49 -5.76 -9.71 4.39
C ARG A 49 -6.65 -9.01 3.36
N SER A 50 -7.91 -8.79 3.72
CA SER A 50 -8.82 -7.92 2.97
C SER A 50 -9.69 -7.10 3.90
N THR A 51 -10.27 -6.01 3.40
CA THR A 51 -11.37 -5.30 4.07
C THR A 51 -12.74 -5.90 3.79
N GLN A 52 -12.80 -6.96 2.98
CA GLN A 52 -14.02 -7.74 2.68
C GLN A 52 -13.87 -9.17 3.20
N PRO A 53 -14.96 -9.84 3.61
CA PRO A 53 -14.94 -11.29 3.83
C PRO A 53 -14.56 -12.00 2.53
N PHE A 54 -13.62 -12.94 2.60
CA PHE A 54 -13.12 -13.66 1.42
C PHE A 54 -12.85 -15.14 1.71
N LEU A 55 -12.94 -15.97 0.68
CA LEU A 55 -12.65 -17.40 0.67
C LEU A 55 -11.36 -17.69 -0.10
N GLN A 56 -10.94 -18.96 -0.13
CA GLN A 56 -9.68 -19.36 -0.79
C GLN A 56 -9.76 -19.16 -2.31
N GLU A 57 -10.93 -19.35 -2.92
CA GLU A 57 -11.16 -19.12 -4.35
C GLU A 57 -10.96 -17.66 -4.78
N ASP A 58 -11.26 -16.70 -3.90
CA ASP A 58 -11.14 -15.26 -4.19
C ASP A 58 -9.68 -14.83 -4.40
N LEU A 59 -8.71 -15.61 -3.90
CA LEU A 59 -7.28 -15.39 -4.17
C LEU A 59 -6.92 -15.45 -5.66
N LYS A 60 -7.77 -16.09 -6.47
CA LYS A 60 -7.58 -16.20 -7.92
C LYS A 60 -8.32 -15.10 -8.69
N ASP A 61 -9.20 -14.35 -8.04
CA ASP A 61 -9.96 -13.27 -8.65
C ASP A 61 -9.13 -11.97 -8.62
N PRO A 62 -8.67 -11.46 -9.78
CA PRO A 62 -7.90 -10.22 -9.81
C PRO A 62 -8.73 -8.99 -9.43
N THR A 63 -10.06 -9.10 -9.43
CA THR A 63 -10.98 -8.03 -9.03
C THR A 63 -11.24 -8.01 -7.52
N PHE A 64 -10.75 -8.98 -6.76
CA PHE A 64 -10.92 -8.99 -5.32
C PHE A 64 -9.74 -8.29 -4.60
N PRO A 65 -9.98 -7.30 -3.70
CA PRO A 65 -8.93 -6.54 -3.04
C PRO A 65 -8.32 -7.31 -1.86
N ILE A 66 -7.43 -8.25 -2.17
CA ILE A 66 -6.67 -9.03 -1.17
C ILE A 66 -5.18 -8.67 -1.21
N ALA A 67 -4.63 -8.34 -0.04
CA ALA A 67 -3.21 -8.19 0.22
C ALA A 67 -2.59 -9.55 0.58
N ASN A 68 -1.47 -9.90 -0.04
CA ASN A 68 -0.60 -10.99 0.41
C ASN A 68 0.46 -10.38 1.34
N LEU A 69 0.37 -10.64 2.64
CA LEU A 69 1.25 -10.04 3.65
C LEU A 69 2.63 -10.71 3.71
N GLY A 70 2.77 -11.88 3.07
CA GLY A 70 4.02 -12.61 3.00
C GLY A 70 3.93 -14.03 3.54
N LEU A 71 5.07 -14.70 3.51
CA LEU A 71 5.28 -16.04 4.04
C LEU A 71 6.06 -15.90 5.35
N PHE A 72 5.54 -16.50 6.43
CA PHE A 72 6.09 -16.34 7.77
C PHE A 72 6.52 -17.68 8.34
N GLU A 73 7.69 -17.66 8.96
CA GLU A 73 8.15 -18.72 9.87
C GLU A 73 7.78 -18.36 11.31
N GLY A 74 7.51 -19.36 12.13
CA GLY A 74 7.17 -19.17 13.54
C GLY A 74 5.68 -19.33 13.82
N THR A 75 5.15 -18.53 14.74
CA THR A 75 3.79 -18.71 15.32
C THR A 75 2.99 -17.40 15.43
N ALA A 76 3.54 -16.28 14.96
CA ALA A 76 2.87 -14.99 15.07
C ALA A 76 3.37 -13.98 14.03
N TYR A 77 2.50 -13.04 13.68
CA TYR A 77 2.80 -11.89 12.81
C TYR A 77 2.10 -10.64 13.34
N LEU A 78 2.83 -9.54 13.41
CA LEU A 78 2.29 -8.24 13.82
C LEU A 78 1.92 -7.43 12.56
N ASP A 79 0.62 -7.26 12.34
CA ASP A 79 0.10 -6.34 11.35
C ASP A 79 -0.09 -4.94 11.97
N ASN A 80 0.76 -4.01 11.55
CA ASN A 80 0.73 -2.60 11.93
C ASN A 80 0.35 -1.68 10.75
N ARG A 81 -0.07 -2.27 9.62
CA ARG A 81 -0.44 -1.54 8.39
C ARG A 81 -1.94 -1.39 8.23
N LEU A 82 -2.61 -1.13 9.34
CA LEU A 82 -4.06 -1.04 9.47
C LEU A 82 -4.58 0.38 9.33
N ALA A 83 -5.76 0.54 8.75
CA ALA A 83 -6.46 1.80 8.63
C ALA A 83 -7.52 1.92 9.74
N PRO A 84 -7.52 3.01 10.54
CA PRO A 84 -8.58 3.27 11.52
C PRO A 84 -9.98 3.27 10.88
N GLY A 85 -10.96 2.63 11.52
CA GLY A 85 -12.32 2.51 11.02
C GLY A 85 -12.53 1.45 9.94
N ALA A 86 -11.53 0.61 9.67
CA ALA A 86 -11.68 -0.56 8.82
C ALA A 86 -11.87 -1.84 9.64
N THR A 87 -12.63 -2.78 9.07
CA THR A 87 -12.69 -4.17 9.52
C THR A 87 -11.83 -4.99 8.57
N TYR A 88 -10.97 -5.83 9.13
CA TYR A 88 -10.06 -6.70 8.40
C TYR A 88 -10.43 -8.16 8.59
N TYR A 89 -10.38 -8.89 7.49
CA TYR A 89 -10.52 -10.33 7.44
C TYR A 89 -9.15 -10.90 7.13
N TYR A 90 -8.78 -11.97 7.83
CA TYR A 90 -7.49 -12.61 7.68
C TYR A 90 -7.66 -14.09 7.36
N ALA A 91 -6.81 -14.58 6.47
CA ALA A 91 -6.67 -15.99 6.19
C ALA A 91 -5.20 -16.40 6.13
N GLY A 92 -4.95 -17.66 6.42
CA GLY A 92 -3.63 -18.26 6.37
C GLY A 92 -3.64 -19.53 5.52
N GLU A 93 -2.62 -19.71 4.69
CA GLU A 93 -2.40 -20.92 3.91
C GLU A 93 -1.03 -21.50 4.23
N THR A 94 -0.97 -22.73 4.74
CA THR A 94 0.31 -23.40 5.00
C THR A 94 0.90 -23.99 3.72
N ASP A 95 2.20 -24.26 3.75
CA ASP A 95 2.93 -24.90 2.65
C ASP A 95 2.42 -26.31 2.27
N ASP A 96 1.77 -27.01 3.20
CA ASP A 96 1.10 -28.29 2.99
C ASP A 96 -0.40 -28.17 2.65
N GLY A 97 -0.90 -26.94 2.43
CA GLY A 97 -2.21 -26.67 1.83
C GLY A 97 -3.37 -26.52 2.81
N TRP A 98 -3.11 -26.35 4.12
CA TRP A 98 -4.17 -26.06 5.08
C TRP A 98 -4.60 -24.61 5.00
N TRP A 99 -5.92 -24.40 4.99
CA TRP A 99 -6.54 -23.08 4.98
C TRP A 99 -7.12 -22.74 6.36
N TYR A 100 -6.81 -21.54 6.84
CA TYR A 100 -7.33 -20.99 8.10
C TYR A 100 -7.96 -19.64 7.85
N GLN A 101 -9.03 -19.34 8.60
CA GLN A 101 -9.61 -18.01 8.67
C GLN A 101 -9.71 -17.60 10.13
N ALA A 102 -9.39 -16.34 10.40
CA ALA A 102 -9.62 -15.74 11.70
C ALA A 102 -10.97 -15.00 11.73
N ASN A 103 -11.50 -14.77 12.93
CA ASN A 103 -12.63 -13.86 13.09
C ASN A 103 -12.29 -12.45 12.56
N PRO A 104 -13.26 -11.63 12.14
CA PRO A 104 -12.99 -10.29 11.65
C PRO A 104 -12.45 -9.37 12.75
N ALA A 105 -11.45 -8.55 12.44
CA ALA A 105 -10.81 -7.62 13.37
C ALA A 105 -11.15 -6.18 13.00
N SER A 106 -11.83 -5.46 13.88
CA SER A 106 -12.21 -4.06 13.65
C SER A 106 -11.25 -3.09 14.33
N VAL A 107 -10.76 -2.11 13.58
CA VAL A 107 -9.90 -1.05 14.10
C VAL A 107 -10.76 0.14 14.48
N PRO A 108 -10.67 0.65 15.72
CA PRO A 108 -11.39 1.85 16.15
C PRO A 108 -11.21 3.02 15.16
N PRO A 109 -12.28 3.79 14.88
CA PRO A 109 -12.16 4.93 14.00
C PRO A 109 -11.33 6.04 14.66
N GLN A 110 -10.46 6.66 13.86
CA GLN A 110 -9.69 7.84 14.22
C GLN A 110 -9.89 8.88 13.14
N ARG A 111 -10.01 10.16 13.50
CA ARG A 111 -10.07 11.26 12.53
C ARG A 111 -8.67 11.69 12.12
N LEU A 112 -8.54 12.25 10.93
CA LEU A 112 -7.34 13.00 10.56
C LEU A 112 -7.18 14.18 11.54
N PRO A 113 -5.95 14.56 11.95
CA PRO A 113 -5.74 15.77 12.75
C PRO A 113 -6.34 17.00 12.09
N GLU A 114 -6.76 17.99 12.88
CA GLU A 114 -7.45 19.19 12.38
C GLU A 114 -6.62 19.96 11.33
N ALA A 115 -5.31 20.03 11.55
CA ALA A 115 -4.34 20.59 10.62
C ALA A 115 -3.33 19.52 10.22
N VAL A 116 -2.95 19.53 8.94
CA VAL A 116 -1.92 18.64 8.36
C VAL A 116 -0.94 19.46 7.53
N PRO A 117 -0.13 20.31 8.18
CA PRO A 117 0.88 21.12 7.49
C PRO A 117 1.90 20.24 6.75
N ASP A 118 2.42 20.77 5.64
CA ASP A 118 3.39 20.09 4.77
C ASP A 118 2.97 18.66 4.39
N ALA A 119 1.66 18.45 4.23
CA ALA A 119 1.11 17.14 3.98
C ALA A 119 1.62 16.53 2.67
N TRP A 120 1.86 15.23 2.71
CA TRP A 120 2.06 14.41 1.52
C TRP A 120 1.39 13.05 1.69
N ILE A 121 1.18 12.35 0.58
CA ILE A 121 0.42 11.11 0.51
C ILE A 121 1.33 9.97 0.08
N LEU A 122 1.19 8.81 0.72
CA LEU A 122 1.78 7.55 0.29
C LEU A 122 0.68 6.54 0.00
N ILE A 123 0.71 5.89 -1.17
CA ILE A 123 -0.23 4.82 -1.54
C ILE A 123 0.58 3.54 -1.69
N ASP A 124 0.31 2.54 -0.86
CA ASP A 124 0.90 1.20 -0.97
C ASP A 124 -0.11 0.25 -1.64
N LYS A 125 0.18 -0.06 -2.91
CA LYS A 125 -0.65 -0.93 -3.73
C LYS A 125 -0.75 -2.36 -3.22
N LEU A 126 0.32 -2.86 -2.59
CA LEU A 126 0.36 -4.24 -2.09
C LEU A 126 -0.34 -4.38 -0.74
N GLN A 127 -0.50 -3.27 -0.01
CA GLN A 127 -1.20 -3.23 1.27
C GLN A 127 -2.62 -2.69 1.20
N TYR A 128 -3.05 -2.18 0.03
CA TYR A 128 -4.38 -1.58 -0.16
C TYR A 128 -4.63 -0.42 0.80
N CYS A 129 -3.62 0.45 0.97
CA CYS A 129 -3.75 1.61 1.81
C CYS A 129 -3.21 2.90 1.20
N LEU A 130 -3.80 4.01 1.66
CA LEU A 130 -3.33 5.38 1.47
C LEU A 130 -3.01 5.95 2.83
N GLU A 131 -1.83 6.54 2.99
CA GLU A 131 -1.37 7.21 4.18
C GLU A 131 -1.25 8.71 3.92
N VAL A 132 -1.69 9.50 4.89
CA VAL A 132 -1.40 10.93 4.96
C VAL A 132 -0.26 11.10 5.96
N HIS A 133 0.78 11.78 5.51
CA HIS A 133 1.93 12.14 6.31
C HIS A 133 1.96 13.65 6.50
N SER A 134 2.41 14.13 7.66
CA SER A 134 2.58 15.54 7.99
C SER A 134 3.79 15.69 8.90
N HIS A 135 4.65 16.68 8.63
CA HIS A 135 5.93 16.86 9.33
C HIS A 135 6.81 15.60 9.42
N GLY A 136 6.78 14.76 8.38
CA GLY A 136 7.57 13.53 8.32
C GLY A 136 6.98 12.33 9.10
N GLU A 137 5.84 12.50 9.76
CA GLU A 137 5.15 11.41 10.47
C GLU A 137 3.86 11.01 9.76
N MET A 138 3.56 9.72 9.75
CA MET A 138 2.27 9.20 9.29
C MET A 138 1.19 9.57 10.31
N VAL A 139 0.23 10.40 9.91
CA VAL A 139 -0.83 10.90 10.79
C VAL A 139 -2.13 10.11 10.66
N LYS A 140 -2.37 9.46 9.52
CA LYS A 140 -3.53 8.58 9.32
C LYS A 140 -3.38 7.70 8.08
N ARG A 141 -4.02 6.53 8.13
CA ARG A 141 -4.16 5.59 7.01
C ARG A 141 -5.63 5.36 6.64
N TYR A 142 -5.89 5.11 5.36
CA TYR A 142 -7.20 4.83 4.77
C TYR A 142 -7.10 3.56 3.92
N PRO A 143 -8.13 2.68 3.94
CA PRO A 143 -8.19 1.57 3.00
C PRO A 143 -8.52 2.09 1.59
N VAL A 144 -7.93 1.49 0.57
CA VAL A 144 -8.18 1.84 -0.84
C VAL A 144 -8.39 0.59 -1.69
N SER A 145 -8.95 0.78 -2.89
CA SER A 145 -8.98 -0.23 -3.95
C SER A 145 -8.34 0.29 -5.23
N PHE A 146 -8.07 -0.61 -6.17
CA PHE A 146 -7.42 -0.30 -7.44
C PHE A 146 -8.23 -0.86 -8.62
N GLY A 147 -7.57 -1.08 -9.76
CA GLY A 147 -8.09 -1.91 -10.82
C GLY A 147 -7.59 -3.35 -10.72
N SER A 148 -8.06 -4.22 -11.61
CA SER A 148 -7.69 -5.65 -11.64
C SER A 148 -6.19 -5.92 -11.85
N GLY A 149 -5.42 -4.89 -12.20
CA GLY A 149 -3.96 -4.92 -12.31
C GLY A 149 -3.24 -4.36 -11.09
N ALA A 150 -3.85 -4.39 -9.89
CA ALA A 150 -3.34 -3.74 -8.66
C ALA A 150 -1.85 -4.00 -8.38
N HIS A 151 -1.34 -5.21 -8.59
CA HIS A 151 0.06 -5.56 -8.34
C HIS A 151 1.03 -5.20 -9.49
N LYS A 152 0.53 -4.70 -10.62
CA LYS A 152 1.32 -4.35 -11.81
C LYS A 152 1.55 -2.85 -11.86
N ARG A 153 2.77 -2.43 -12.20
CA ARG A 153 3.04 -1.04 -12.56
C ARG A 153 2.42 -0.71 -13.92
N LYS A 154 1.78 0.45 -14.02
CA LYS A 154 1.27 0.95 -15.31
C LYS A 154 2.40 1.30 -16.27
N LEU A 155 2.39 0.62 -17.43
CA LEU A 155 3.32 0.86 -18.54
C LEU A 155 2.61 1.26 -19.84
N ARG A 156 1.28 1.15 -19.88
CA ARG A 156 0.43 1.50 -21.02
C ARG A 156 -1.03 1.70 -20.58
N GLN A 157 -1.88 2.18 -21.48
CA GLN A 157 -3.32 2.19 -21.29
C GLN A 157 -3.89 0.76 -21.36
N ASP A 158 -4.23 0.21 -20.21
CA ASP A 158 -4.66 -1.19 -20.06
C ASP A 158 -5.95 -1.36 -19.23
N ARG A 159 -6.55 -0.25 -18.76
CA ARG A 159 -7.74 -0.23 -17.91
C ARG A 159 -7.64 -1.13 -16.66
N ALA A 160 -6.44 -1.28 -16.10
CA ALA A 160 -6.23 -2.22 -15.01
C ALA A 160 -5.18 -1.75 -14.00
N SER A 161 -4.03 -1.25 -14.45
CA SER A 161 -2.90 -0.95 -13.57
C SER A 161 -2.84 0.51 -13.12
N THR A 162 -2.45 0.70 -11.86
CA THR A 162 -2.11 2.00 -11.27
C THR A 162 -0.60 2.22 -11.40
N PRO A 163 -0.13 3.43 -11.75
CA PRO A 163 1.29 3.69 -11.88
C PRO A 163 2.02 3.60 -10.53
N GLU A 164 3.34 3.50 -10.56
CA GLU A 164 4.21 3.56 -9.37
C GLU A 164 5.23 4.65 -9.60
N GLY A 165 5.43 5.51 -8.59
CA GLY A 165 6.37 6.62 -8.64
C GLY A 165 5.95 7.83 -7.82
N ARG A 166 6.58 8.98 -8.10
CA ARG A 166 6.29 10.27 -7.45
C ARG A 166 5.44 11.16 -8.35
N TYR A 167 4.33 11.62 -7.81
CA TYR A 167 3.34 12.46 -8.47
C TYR A 167 3.04 13.71 -7.63
N LEU A 168 2.30 14.62 -8.23
CA LEU A 168 1.67 15.76 -7.56
C LEU A 168 0.18 15.70 -7.82
N ILE A 169 -0.62 16.07 -6.83
CA ILE A 169 -2.02 16.41 -7.08
C ILE A 169 -2.05 17.64 -7.99
N SER A 170 -2.69 17.50 -9.15
CA SER A 170 -2.80 18.55 -10.17
C SER A 170 -4.13 19.30 -10.10
N GLY A 171 -5.18 18.68 -9.53
CA GLY A 171 -6.52 19.25 -9.48
C GLY A 171 -7.40 18.64 -8.38
N ARG A 172 -8.42 19.41 -7.96
CA ARG A 172 -9.51 18.97 -7.07
C ARG A 172 -10.81 19.00 -7.84
N GLN A 173 -11.55 17.90 -7.80
CA GLN A 173 -12.88 17.74 -8.41
C GLN A 173 -13.91 17.47 -7.33
N PRO A 174 -14.59 18.51 -6.78
CA PRO A 174 -15.59 18.34 -5.72
C PRO A 174 -16.92 17.75 -6.23
N LYS A 175 -17.10 17.63 -7.55
CA LYS A 175 -18.27 17.03 -8.22
C LYS A 175 -17.80 16.06 -9.30
N ALA A 176 -17.04 15.05 -8.89
CA ALA A 176 -16.52 14.03 -9.80
C ALA A 176 -17.57 12.96 -10.09
N LYS A 177 -17.32 12.12 -11.11
CA LYS A 177 -18.20 11.00 -11.48
C LYS A 177 -18.49 10.07 -10.29
N TRP A 178 -17.47 9.80 -9.48
CA TRP A 178 -17.52 8.88 -8.34
C TRP A 178 -17.36 9.63 -7.02
N HIS A 179 -18.32 10.52 -6.74
CA HIS A 179 -18.38 11.40 -5.56
C HIS A 179 -17.43 12.61 -5.61
N LYS A 180 -16.14 12.40 -5.36
CA LYS A 180 -15.09 13.43 -5.38
C LYS A 180 -13.79 12.84 -5.92
N ALA A 181 -12.89 13.66 -6.45
CA ALA A 181 -11.61 13.19 -6.96
C ALA A 181 -10.47 14.21 -6.83
N PHE A 182 -9.26 13.72 -6.60
CA PHE A 182 -8.03 14.43 -6.84
C PHE A 182 -7.39 13.90 -8.11
N ASP A 183 -7.06 14.77 -9.05
CA ASP A 183 -6.25 14.41 -10.21
C ASP A 183 -4.78 14.36 -9.80
N ILE A 184 -4.03 13.37 -10.28
CA ILE A 184 -2.57 13.40 -10.19
C ILE A 184 -1.95 13.76 -11.55
N ASN A 185 -0.73 14.28 -11.56
CA ASN A 185 -0.02 14.68 -12.78
C ASN A 185 0.54 13.50 -13.61
N TYR A 186 -0.14 12.35 -13.62
CA TYR A 186 0.19 11.24 -14.50
C TYR A 186 -0.33 11.49 -15.93
N PRO A 187 0.44 11.19 -16.98
CA PRO A 187 1.82 10.70 -16.96
C PRO A 187 2.85 11.81 -16.77
N THR A 188 3.86 11.56 -15.95
CA THR A 188 5.04 12.42 -15.79
C THR A 188 6.05 12.20 -16.93
N SER A 189 7.12 13.00 -16.97
CA SER A 189 8.26 12.76 -17.88
C SER A 189 8.92 11.40 -17.64
N VAL A 190 8.98 10.94 -16.39
CA VAL A 190 9.50 9.62 -16.00
C VAL A 190 8.63 8.50 -16.59
N ASP A 191 7.31 8.63 -16.49
CA ASP A 191 6.39 7.62 -17.03
C ASP A 191 6.49 7.52 -18.56
N LYS A 192 6.58 8.67 -19.25
CA LYS A 192 6.75 8.72 -20.71
C LYS A 192 8.06 8.10 -21.16
N ALA A 193 9.15 8.33 -20.42
CA ALA A 193 10.43 7.71 -20.70
C ALA A 193 10.39 6.19 -20.46
N ARG A 194 9.76 5.75 -19.36
CA ARG A 194 9.55 4.32 -19.06
C ARG A 194 8.74 3.62 -20.14
N LEU A 195 7.65 4.22 -20.63
CA LEU A 195 6.89 3.73 -21.78
C LEU A 195 7.80 3.54 -23.01
N LYS A 196 8.59 4.56 -23.38
CA LYS A 196 9.46 4.50 -24.57
C LYS A 196 10.46 3.34 -24.53
N LEU A 197 10.94 2.98 -23.33
CA LEU A 197 11.88 1.89 -23.13
C LEU A 197 11.21 0.52 -23.08
N LEU A 198 10.14 0.40 -22.29
CA LEU A 198 9.59 -0.91 -21.90
C LEU A 198 8.38 -1.34 -22.74
N ALA A 199 7.71 -0.40 -23.40
CA ALA A 199 6.53 -0.64 -24.22
C ALA A 199 6.47 0.33 -25.43
N PRO A 200 7.51 0.33 -26.29
CA PRO A 200 7.58 1.24 -27.44
C PRO A 200 6.37 1.08 -28.37
N GLY A 201 5.83 2.21 -28.85
CA GLY A 201 4.68 2.24 -29.75
C GLY A 201 3.31 2.06 -29.08
N GLN A 202 3.25 1.93 -27.75
CA GLN A 202 1.99 1.88 -26.99
C GLN A 202 1.58 3.27 -26.50
N ASP A 203 0.29 3.45 -26.22
CA ASP A 203 -0.24 4.63 -25.52
C ASP A 203 -0.09 4.45 -24.00
N ILE A 204 0.34 5.49 -23.29
CA ILE A 204 0.51 5.49 -21.83
C ILE A 204 -0.81 5.72 -21.07
N GLY A 205 -1.80 6.31 -21.74
CA GLY A 205 -3.05 6.78 -21.15
C GLY A 205 -2.87 7.99 -20.24
N GLY A 206 -3.86 8.26 -19.39
CA GLY A 206 -3.87 9.40 -18.49
C GLY A 206 -4.97 9.28 -17.43
N GLU A 207 -5.35 10.43 -16.86
CA GLU A 207 -6.54 10.58 -15.98
C GLU A 207 -6.54 9.64 -14.76
N ILE A 208 -5.36 9.42 -14.17
CA ILE A 208 -5.28 8.70 -12.89
C ILE A 208 -5.72 9.65 -11.78
N GLN A 209 -6.63 9.17 -10.95
CA GLN A 209 -7.26 9.94 -9.88
C GLN A 209 -7.25 9.16 -8.57
N ILE A 210 -7.29 9.89 -7.45
CA ILE A 210 -7.72 9.36 -6.15
C ILE A 210 -9.18 9.80 -5.98
N HIS A 211 -10.12 8.86 -5.96
CA HIS A 211 -11.55 9.20 -5.97
C HIS A 211 -12.38 8.34 -5.01
N GLY A 212 -13.63 8.73 -4.77
CA GLY A 212 -14.59 7.95 -3.99
C GLY A 212 -15.12 6.72 -4.73
N GLY A 213 -16.36 6.31 -4.45
CA GLY A 213 -17.04 5.22 -5.16
C GLY A 213 -16.95 3.85 -4.50
N GLY A 214 -16.07 3.67 -3.51
CA GLY A 214 -16.00 2.44 -2.71
C GLY A 214 -14.75 1.61 -2.95
N ILE A 215 -14.60 0.60 -2.09
CA ILE A 215 -13.41 -0.26 -1.99
C ILE A 215 -13.76 -1.76 -1.96
N ASP A 216 -14.99 -2.10 -2.33
CA ASP A 216 -15.50 -3.47 -2.20
C ASP A 216 -14.86 -4.41 -3.23
N ASP A 217 -14.42 -3.84 -4.35
CA ASP A 217 -13.74 -4.52 -5.45
C ASP A 217 -12.61 -3.68 -6.06
N ASN A 218 -11.76 -4.32 -6.86
CA ASN A 218 -10.73 -3.72 -7.70
C ASN A 218 -11.31 -3.33 -9.08
N TRP A 219 -12.23 -2.38 -9.05
CA TRP A 219 -13.07 -2.01 -10.19
C TRP A 219 -12.51 -0.91 -11.09
N THR A 220 -11.49 -0.19 -10.64
CA THR A 220 -11.04 1.01 -11.36
C THR A 220 -10.29 0.64 -12.64
N TRP A 221 -10.11 1.62 -13.53
CA TRP A 221 -9.28 1.44 -14.73
C TRP A 221 -7.83 1.91 -14.54
N GLY A 222 -7.40 2.03 -13.28
CA GLY A 222 -6.06 2.49 -12.89
C GLY A 222 -6.09 3.55 -11.78
N CYS A 223 -7.26 4.11 -11.46
CA CYS A 223 -7.44 5.04 -10.35
C CYS A 223 -7.35 4.36 -8.97
N ILE A 224 -7.27 5.17 -7.93
CA ILE A 224 -7.25 4.73 -6.54
C ILE A 224 -8.64 5.03 -5.96
N GLY A 225 -9.40 3.97 -5.69
CA GLY A 225 -10.74 4.04 -5.11
C GLY A 225 -10.68 4.17 -3.60
N MET A 226 -11.53 5.02 -3.04
CA MET A 226 -11.70 5.25 -1.60
C MET A 226 -13.17 5.13 -1.23
N ARG A 227 -13.45 4.94 0.06
CA ARG A 227 -14.81 5.16 0.58
C ARG A 227 -15.15 6.64 0.45
N ASN A 228 -16.42 6.95 0.18
CA ASN A 228 -16.88 8.34 0.05
C ASN A 228 -16.56 9.18 1.30
N ALA A 229 -16.75 8.60 2.49
CA ALA A 229 -16.47 9.27 3.75
C ALA A 229 -14.97 9.59 3.94
N ASP A 230 -14.09 8.72 3.45
CA ASP A 230 -12.64 8.88 3.57
C ASP A 230 -12.14 10.01 2.66
N ILE A 231 -12.57 10.03 1.40
CA ILE A 231 -12.22 11.14 0.50
C ILE A 231 -12.89 12.46 0.91
N ASP A 232 -14.09 12.41 1.51
CA ASP A 232 -14.71 13.59 2.11
C ASP A 232 -13.89 14.19 3.25
N GLU A 233 -13.19 13.35 4.00
CA GLU A 233 -12.24 13.80 5.02
C GLU A 233 -11.04 14.48 4.38
N LEU A 234 -10.37 13.85 3.41
CA LEU A 234 -9.26 14.49 2.69
C LEU A 234 -9.65 15.83 2.05
N PHE A 235 -10.88 15.94 1.53
CA PHE A 235 -11.40 17.17 0.93
C PHE A 235 -11.63 18.32 1.92
N ARG A 236 -11.81 18.02 3.21
CA ARG A 236 -11.98 19.04 4.26
C ARG A 236 -10.68 19.73 4.63
N HIS A 237 -9.53 19.14 4.31
CA HIS A 237 -8.22 19.73 4.59
C HIS A 237 -7.76 20.59 3.40
N PRO A 238 -7.59 21.91 3.56
CA PRO A 238 -7.06 22.77 2.51
C PRO A 238 -5.59 22.50 2.16
N GLU A 239 -4.81 21.93 3.08
CA GLU A 239 -3.39 21.59 2.90
C GLU A 239 -3.18 20.41 1.94
N ILE A 240 -4.20 19.58 1.75
CA ILE A 240 -4.21 18.48 0.78
C ILE A 240 -4.88 18.97 -0.50
N GLY A 241 -4.09 19.34 -1.48
CA GLY A 241 -4.58 19.96 -2.70
C GLY A 241 -3.50 20.01 -3.77
N ARG A 242 -3.57 21.04 -4.63
CA ARG A 242 -2.58 21.19 -5.71
C ARG A 242 -1.16 21.20 -5.13
N ASP A 243 -0.25 20.53 -5.82
CA ASP A 243 1.17 20.41 -5.47
C ASP A 243 1.47 19.55 -4.22
N THR A 244 0.45 19.00 -3.55
CA THR A 244 0.65 17.93 -2.57
C THR A 244 1.32 16.74 -3.23
N VAL A 245 2.43 16.29 -2.65
CA VAL A 245 3.19 15.14 -3.15
C VAL A 245 2.41 13.85 -2.92
N VAL A 246 2.39 13.00 -3.94
CA VAL A 246 1.81 11.65 -3.87
C VAL A 246 2.84 10.64 -4.31
N TRP A 247 3.25 9.77 -3.40
CA TRP A 247 4.03 8.58 -3.70
C TRP A 247 3.09 7.39 -3.91
N ILE A 248 3.30 6.64 -4.98
CA ILE A 248 2.60 5.37 -5.21
C ILE A 248 3.66 4.28 -5.30
N VAL A 249 3.60 3.33 -4.38
CA VAL A 249 4.51 2.20 -4.26
C VAL A 249 3.76 0.90 -4.53
N GLY A 250 4.50 -0.13 -4.95
CA GLY A 250 4.00 -1.45 -5.27
C GLY A 250 5.15 -2.44 -5.39
N LYS A 251 5.16 -3.21 -6.47
CA LYS A 251 6.13 -4.29 -6.65
C LYS A 251 7.51 -3.80 -7.09
N GLU A 252 7.56 -2.75 -7.91
CA GLU A 252 8.79 -2.31 -8.57
C GLU A 252 9.44 -1.10 -7.87
N LEU A 253 8.62 -0.27 -7.21
CA LEU A 253 9.05 0.74 -6.23
C LEU A 253 8.40 0.36 -4.91
N THR A 254 9.16 -0.08 -3.92
CA THR A 254 8.60 -0.62 -2.67
C THR A 254 8.53 0.45 -1.59
N TYR A 255 7.70 0.19 -0.56
CA TYR A 255 7.63 1.05 0.63
C TYR A 255 9.01 1.23 1.29
N ALA A 256 9.82 0.17 1.35
CA ALA A 256 11.16 0.20 1.94
C ALA A 256 12.15 1.08 1.17
N ASP A 257 11.94 1.31 -0.14
CA ASP A 257 12.76 2.26 -0.90
C ASP A 257 12.57 3.70 -0.44
N LEU A 258 11.43 4.01 0.16
CA LEU A 258 11.14 5.34 0.69
C LEU A 258 11.62 5.51 2.14
N GLU A 259 11.60 4.44 2.95
CA GLU A 259 12.08 4.48 4.35
C GLU A 259 13.60 4.51 4.48
N SER A 260 14.32 3.95 3.51
CA SER A 260 15.77 3.76 3.58
C SER A 260 16.56 4.99 3.11
N ASP A 261 16.05 6.19 3.40
CA ASP A 261 16.58 7.46 2.91
C ASP A 261 16.65 8.56 4.00
N GLU A 262 17.12 8.21 5.20
CA GLU A 262 17.62 9.21 6.16
C GLU A 262 19.14 9.43 6.02
N SER A 263 19.86 8.57 5.29
CA SER A 263 21.32 8.61 5.18
C SER A 263 21.86 8.49 3.75
N ALA A 264 21.03 8.46 2.71
CA ALA A 264 21.60 8.59 1.37
C ALA A 264 21.96 10.06 1.20
N GLU A 265 23.25 10.37 1.35
CA GLU A 265 23.83 11.51 0.66
C GLU A 265 23.23 11.53 -0.74
N TRP A 266 22.51 12.62 -1.04
CA TRP A 266 21.92 12.88 -2.33
C TRP A 266 22.88 12.41 -3.42
N VAL A 267 22.57 11.28 -4.08
CA VAL A 267 23.27 10.98 -5.33
C VAL A 267 22.90 12.13 -6.24
N ASP A 268 23.90 12.97 -6.55
CA ASP A 268 23.72 14.13 -7.40
C ASP A 268 22.98 13.64 -8.67
N PRO A 269 21.81 14.21 -8.99
CA PRO A 269 21.07 13.88 -10.21
C PRO A 269 21.95 13.88 -11.47
N LEU A 270 23.07 14.63 -11.48
CA LEU A 270 24.09 14.64 -12.53
C LEU A 270 24.94 13.36 -12.55
N GLU A 271 25.37 12.83 -11.40
CA GLU A 271 26.15 11.59 -11.28
C GLU A 271 25.29 10.36 -11.61
N LEU A 272 24.06 10.32 -11.11
CA LEU A 272 23.10 9.26 -11.46
C LEU A 272 22.76 9.27 -12.95
N GLY A 273 22.58 10.47 -13.51
CA GLY A 273 22.42 10.65 -14.94
C GLY A 273 23.64 10.24 -15.75
N ALA A 274 24.85 10.43 -15.23
CA ALA A 274 26.08 10.00 -15.89
C ALA A 274 26.21 8.47 -15.90
N TRP A 275 25.91 7.82 -14.77
CA TRP A 275 25.86 6.35 -14.72
C TRP A 275 24.79 5.79 -15.65
N GLN A 276 23.57 6.33 -15.64
CA GLN A 276 22.49 5.94 -16.56
C GLN A 276 22.91 6.08 -18.03
N ARG A 277 23.52 7.22 -18.41
CA ARG A 277 24.08 7.42 -19.75
C ARG A 277 25.17 6.39 -20.09
N SER A 278 26.03 6.02 -19.15
CA SER A 278 27.09 5.01 -19.36
C SER A 278 26.55 3.61 -19.66
N GLN A 279 25.32 3.31 -19.21
CA GLN A 279 24.60 2.06 -19.46
C GLN A 279 23.60 2.17 -20.62
N GLY A 280 23.54 3.30 -21.33
CA GLY A 280 22.56 3.56 -22.40
C GLY A 280 21.12 3.78 -21.91
N LEU A 281 20.94 4.05 -20.61
CA LEU A 281 19.64 4.26 -19.97
C LEU A 281 19.24 5.75 -19.98
N PRO A 282 17.97 6.09 -20.21
CA PRO A 282 17.48 7.46 -20.06
C PRO A 282 17.53 7.93 -18.60
N VAL A 283 17.86 9.21 -18.40
CA VAL A 283 18.16 9.86 -17.11
C VAL A 283 16.92 10.08 -16.20
N THR A 284 15.89 9.27 -16.38
CA THR A 284 14.58 9.43 -15.71
C THR A 284 14.24 8.24 -14.81
N CYS A 285 15.07 7.20 -14.79
CA CYS A 285 14.88 6.00 -13.99
C CYS A 285 15.43 6.21 -12.56
N ILE A 286 14.76 7.00 -11.73
CA ILE A 286 15.10 7.08 -10.29
C ILE A 286 14.34 6.02 -9.47
N GLN A 287 13.44 5.23 -10.05
CA GLN A 287 12.46 4.46 -9.25
C GLN A 287 12.27 3.00 -9.66
N ASP A 288 13.21 2.41 -10.40
CA ASP A 288 13.27 0.94 -10.52
C ASP A 288 14.47 0.47 -9.68
N GLN A 289 14.17 -0.43 -8.74
CA GLN A 289 15.02 -0.96 -7.67
C GLN A 289 16.32 -1.69 -8.08
N ALA A 290 16.89 -1.43 -9.25
CA ALA A 290 18.06 -2.14 -9.75
C ALA A 290 19.43 -1.56 -9.30
N SER A 291 19.47 -0.39 -8.65
CA SER A 291 20.74 0.31 -8.36
C SER A 291 21.39 -0.01 -7.02
N ARG A 292 20.71 -0.66 -6.07
CA ARG A 292 21.28 -0.85 -4.72
C ARG A 292 22.14 -2.11 -4.53
N THR A 293 22.08 -3.11 -5.41
CA THR A 293 22.76 -4.41 -5.15
C THR A 293 23.95 -4.70 -6.07
N ARG A 294 24.50 -3.71 -6.79
CA ARG A 294 25.69 -3.95 -7.65
C ARG A 294 26.85 -2.96 -7.51
N MET A 295 26.79 -2.01 -6.57
CA MET A 295 27.92 -1.10 -6.28
C MET A 295 28.64 -1.42 -4.96
N ALA A 296 28.38 -2.59 -4.36
CA ALA A 296 29.11 -3.10 -3.20
C ALA A 296 30.02 -4.30 -3.54
N ARG A 297 30.59 -4.33 -4.75
CA ARG A 297 31.74 -5.18 -5.12
C ARG A 297 32.70 -4.40 -6.01
#